data_AF-A0A2Z7AAB9-F1
#
_entry.id   AF-A0A2Z7AAB9-F1
#
_cell.length_a   1.000
_cell.length_b   1.000
_cell.length_c   1.000
_cell.angle_alpha   90.00
_cell.angle_beta   90.00
_cell.angle_gamma   90.00
#
_symmetry.space_group_name_H-M   'P 1'
#
loop_
_entity.id
_entity.type
_entity.pdbx_description
1 polymer ?
#
loop_
_entity_poly.entity_id
_entity_poly.type
_entity_poly.pdbx_seq_one_letter_code
_entity_poly.pdbx_strand_id
1 'polypeptide(L)' 'MHSDQLRNTILITKVLKIGISVKDWARRHEIVEAETVSMALRRLMSSEKGKEMRRRASELSRVVRISMEEGGVTW' A
#
# COMPACT_ATOMS: atom_id res chain seq x y z
N MET A 1 18.36 -1.37 10.39
CA MET A 1 16.90 -1.56 10.19
C MET A 1 16.43 -0.82 8.94
N HIS A 2 16.72 -1.26 7.70
CA HIS A 2 16.29 -0.50 6.48
C HIS A 2 16.25 -1.28 5.13
N SER A 3 16.54 -2.58 5.07
CA SER A 3 16.67 -3.28 3.78
C SER A 3 15.33 -3.49 3.05
N ASP A 4 14.25 -3.77 3.80
CA ASP A 4 13.01 -4.26 3.17
C ASP A 4 12.04 -3.15 2.77
N GLN A 5 12.23 -1.91 3.24
CA GLN A 5 11.29 -0.82 2.97
C GLN A 5 11.13 -0.53 1.47
N LEU A 6 12.21 -0.62 0.69
CA LEU A 6 12.14 -0.46 -0.76
C LEU A 6 11.32 -1.59 -1.41
N ARG A 7 11.63 -2.85 -1.05
CA ARG A 7 10.92 -4.02 -1.57
C ARG A 7 9.44 -3.99 -1.19
N ASN A 8 9.13 -3.64 0.06
CA ASN A 8 7.77 -3.50 0.55
C ASN A 8 7.03 -2.35 -0.14
N THR A 9 7.69 -1.22 -0.38
CA THR A 9 7.08 -0.12 -1.16
C THR A 9 6.71 -0.58 -2.56
N ILE A 10 7.60 -1.32 -3.25
CA ILE A 10 7.32 -1.89 -4.57
C ILE A 10 6.17 -2.90 -4.50
N LEU A 11 6.18 -3.80 -3.52
CA LEU A 11 5.14 -4.80 -3.31
C LEU A 11 3.76 -4.12 -3.13
N ILE A 12 3.66 -3.16 -2.22
CA ILE A 12 2.41 -2.47 -1.89
C ILE A 12 1.89 -1.61 -3.05
N THR A 13 2.77 -0.87 -3.71
CA THR A 13 2.38 0.15 -4.70
C THR A 13 2.31 -0.36 -6.13
N LYS A 14 3.21 -1.27 -6.53
CA LYS A 14 3.33 -1.74 -7.94
C LYS A 14 2.75 -3.13 -8.16
N VAL A 15 2.97 -4.05 -7.22
CA VAL A 15 2.52 -5.45 -7.34
C VAL A 15 1.08 -5.59 -6.88
N LEU A 16 0.82 -5.36 -5.59
CA LEU A 16 -0.53 -5.45 -5.00
C LEU A 16 -1.42 -4.27 -5.43
N LYS A 17 -0.81 -3.10 -5.67
CA LYS A 17 -1.50 -1.86 -6.05
C LYS A 17 -2.58 -1.46 -5.02
N ILE A 18 -2.23 -1.58 -3.74
CA ILE A 18 -3.11 -1.27 -2.60
C ILE A 18 -2.68 -0.02 -1.82
N GLY A 19 -1.64 0.67 -2.27
CA GLY A 19 -1.14 1.88 -1.60
C GLY A 19 -0.50 2.89 -2.54
N ILE A 20 -0.14 4.04 -1.98
CA ILE A 20 0.47 5.19 -2.67
C ILE A 20 1.83 5.47 -2.05
N SER A 21 2.86 5.65 -2.87
CA SER A 21 4.11 6.23 -2.39
C SER A 21 3.98 7.75 -2.37
N VAL A 22 4.28 8.35 -1.21
CA VAL A 22 4.28 9.81 -1.03
C VAL A 22 5.61 10.45 -1.41
N LYS A 23 6.63 9.63 -1.68
CA LYS A 23 7.98 10.11 -1.97
C LYS A 23 8.79 9.06 -2.73
N ASP A 24 9.73 9.52 -3.55
CA ASP A 24 10.70 8.65 -4.19
C ASP A 24 11.73 8.13 -3.16
N TRP A 25 12.05 6.85 -3.25
CA TRP A 25 13.09 6.22 -2.44
C TRP A 25 14.48 6.85 -2.68
N ALA A 26 14.77 7.31 -3.90
CA ALA A 26 16.02 8.00 -4.20
C ALA A 26 16.20 9.25 -3.31
N ARG A 27 15.08 9.91 -2.99
CA ARG A 27 15.04 11.14 -2.20
C ARG A 27 14.79 10.91 -0.72
N ARG A 28 14.74 9.66 -0.24
CA ARG A 28 14.21 9.23 1.09
C ARG A 28 14.66 10.03 2.31
N HIS A 29 15.81 10.71 2.28
CA HIS A 29 16.30 11.55 3.38
C HIS A 29 15.71 12.97 3.44
N GLU A 30 15.07 13.45 2.37
CA GLU A 30 14.42 14.77 2.33
C GLU A 30 13.14 14.84 3.19
N ILE A 31 12.62 16.04 3.45
CA ILE A 31 11.33 16.19 4.12
C ILE A 31 10.20 16.04 3.08
N VAL A 32 9.10 15.37 3.46
CA VAL A 32 7.88 15.36 2.64
C VAL A 32 7.04 16.56 3.05
N GLU A 33 6.80 17.47 2.10
CA GLU A 33 5.95 18.64 2.33
C GLU A 33 4.50 18.25 2.65
N ALA A 34 3.85 19.03 3.52
CA ALA A 34 2.47 18.79 3.93
C ALA A 34 1.50 18.75 2.73
N GLU A 35 1.75 19.56 1.71
CA GLU A 35 0.97 19.57 0.47
C GLU A 35 1.03 18.22 -0.27
N THR A 36 2.22 17.60 -0.32
CA THR A 36 2.40 16.27 -0.95
C THR A 36 1.60 15.21 -0.21
N VAL A 37 1.60 15.25 1.12
CA VAL A 37 0.78 14.35 1.94
C VAL A 37 -0.71 14.58 1.70
N SER A 38 -1.16 15.83 1.67
CA SER A 38 -2.56 16.20 1.41
C SER A 38 -3.04 15.69 0.05
N MET A 39 -2.23 15.85 -1.00
CA MET A 39 -2.54 15.32 -2.34
C MET A 39 -2.62 13.79 -2.35
N ALA A 40 -1.70 13.10 -1.67
CA ALA A 40 -1.73 11.65 -1.57
C ALA A 40 -2.99 11.15 -0.85
N LEU A 41 -3.40 11.82 0.24
CA LEU A 41 -4.64 11.52 0.95
C LEU A 41 -5.88 11.72 0.08
N ARG A 42 -5.98 12.86 -0.63
CA ARG A 42 -7.08 13.14 -1.55
C ARG A 42 -7.17 12.09 -2.66
N ARG A 43 -6.02 11.71 -3.25
CA ARG A 43 -5.97 10.64 -4.24
C ARG A 43 -6.42 9.32 -3.63
N LEU A 44 -5.94 8.97 -2.44
CA LEU A 44 -6.31 7.74 -1.78
C LEU A 44 -7.80 7.71 -1.48
N MET A 45 -8.39 8.78 -0.93
CA MET A 45 -9.75 8.79 -0.41
C MET A 45 -10.82 9.07 -1.47
N SER A 46 -10.58 10.04 -2.35
CA SER A 46 -11.62 10.67 -3.18
C SER A 46 -11.51 10.37 -4.68
N SER A 47 -10.46 9.69 -5.13
CA SER A 47 -10.32 9.33 -6.56
C SER A 47 -10.83 7.92 -6.85
N GLU A 48 -11.27 7.66 -8.08
CA GLU A 48 -11.63 6.32 -8.55
C GLU A 48 -10.47 5.34 -8.42
N LYS A 49 -9.23 5.79 -8.67
CA LYS A 49 -8.05 4.96 -8.46
C LYS A 49 -7.88 4.59 -6.98
N GLY A 50 -8.16 5.51 -6.07
CA GLY A 50 -8.14 5.27 -4.63
C GLY A 50 -9.25 4.32 -4.15
N LYS A 51 -10.44 4.40 -4.75
CA LYS A 51 -11.54 3.45 -4.53
C LYS A 51 -11.14 2.03 -4.92
N GLU A 52 -10.50 1.86 -6.08
CA GLU A 52 -9.98 0.55 -6.52
C GLU A 52 -8.87 0.02 -5.58
N MET A 53 -7.96 0.89 -5.11
CA MET A 53 -6.94 0.47 -4.13
C MET A 53 -7.58 -0.07 -2.85
N ARG A 54 -8.60 0.61 -2.31
CA ARG A 54 -9.33 0.15 -1.12
C ARG A 54 -10.05 -1.17 -1.38
N ARG A 55 -10.69 -1.33 -2.54
CA ARG A 55 -11.36 -2.58 -2.93
C ARG A 55 -10.38 -3.76 -2.91
N ARG A 56 -9.22 -3.60 -3.56
CA ARG A 56 -8.15 -4.61 -3.58
C ARG A 56 -7.61 -4.93 -2.19
N ALA A 57 -7.43 -3.91 -1.34
CA ALA A 57 -6.98 -4.11 0.03
C ALA A 57 -7.98 -4.94 0.84
N SER A 58 -9.28 -4.67 0.71
CA SER A 58 -10.34 -5.45 1.37
C SER A 58 -10.37 -6.90 0.87
N GLU A 59 -10.23 -7.12 -0.44
CA GLU A 59 -10.19 -8.46 -1.03
C GLU A 59 -8.97 -9.26 -0.53
N LEU A 60 -7.79 -8.63 -0.52
CA LEU A 60 -6.58 -9.23 -0.01
C LEU A 60 -6.70 -9.59 1.48
N SER A 61 -7.26 -8.69 2.31
CA SER A 61 -7.51 -8.95 3.74
C SER A 61 -8.38 -10.19 3.94
N ARG A 62 -9.42 -10.38 3.11
CA ARG A 62 -10.28 -11.56 3.18
C ARG A 62 -9.50 -12.84 2.84
N VAL A 63 -8.73 -12.82 1.76
CA VAL A 63 -7.93 -13.99 1.33
C VAL A 63 -6.89 -14.38 2.39
N VAL A 64 -6.21 -13.39 2.98
CA VAL A 64 -5.23 -13.63 4.04
C VAL A 64 -5.88 -14.29 5.25
N ARG A 65 -7.06 -13.82 5.70
CA ARG A 65 -7.78 -14.42 6.83
C ARG A 65 -8.13 -15.89 6.55
N ILE A 66 -8.72 -16.18 5.39
CA ILE A 66 -9.09 -17.54 4.99
C ILE A 66 -7.86 -18.46 4.94
N SER A 67 -6.69 -17.95 4.51
CA SER A 67 -5.47 -18.76 4.43
C SER A 67 -4.96 -19.26 5.79
N MET A 68 -5.41 -18.66 6.89
CA MET A 68 -5.03 -18.98 8.28
C MET A 68 -6.12 -19.73 9.04
N GLU A 69 -7.30 -19.94 8.44
CA GLU A 69 -8.37 -20.74 9.03
C GLU A 69 -8.06 -22.25 8.90
N GLU A 70 -8.72 -23.09 9.68
CA GLU A 70 -8.52 -24.55 9.63
C GLU A 70 -8.77 -25.10 8.22
N GLY A 71 -7.80 -25.85 7.68
CA GLY A 71 -7.80 -26.30 6.27
C GLY A 71 -7.27 -25.26 5.27
N GLY A 72 -6.79 -24.11 5.73
CA GLY A 72 -6.13 -23.09 4.94
C GLY A 72 -4.69 -23.45 4.55
N VAL A 73 -4.16 -22.78 3.52
CA VAL A 73 -2.83 -23.06 2.96
C VAL A 73 -1.66 -22.71 3.90
N THR A 74 -1.92 -21.95 4.96
CA THR A 74 -0.93 -21.51 5.95
C THR A 74 -1.30 -21.93 7.38
N TRP A 75 -2.30 -22.81 7.56
CA TRP A 75 -2.71 -23.30 8.88
C TRP A 75 -1.63 -24.17 9.53
#